data_AF-A0A971DVH1-F1
#
_entry.id   AF-A0A971DVH1-F1
#
_cell.length_a   1.000
_cell.length_b   1.000
_cell.length_c   1.000
_cell.angle_alpha   90.00
_cell.angle_beta   90.00
_cell.angle_gamma   90.00
#
_symmetry.space_group_name_H-M   'P 1'
#
loop_
_entity.id
_entity.type
_entity.pdbx_description
1 polymer ?
#
loop_
_entity_poly.entity_id
_entity_poly.type
_entity_poly.pdbx_seq_one_letter_code
_entity_poly.pdbx_strand_id
1 'polypeptide(L)'
;MKINRKKQKGFTLIELVVVIGILGILAAIVVPKVGTFREKAEAAAFEADERIMKSAAQMLIAEKGLDEAAGTYSGPEGGDLLEYINEWPDTVQSVEIKTNGEIIVNPKGLSEN
;
A
#
# COMPACT_ATOMS: atom_id res chain seq x y z
N MET A 1 -22.28 24.77 -57.97
CA MET A 1 -21.60 24.32 -56.74
C MET A 1 -21.97 22.86 -56.47
N LYS A 2 -21.09 21.90 -56.79
CA LYS A 2 -21.37 20.46 -56.64
C LYS A 2 -21.04 20.04 -55.20
N ILE A 3 -22.07 19.71 -54.40
CA ILE A 3 -21.88 19.22 -53.03
C ILE A 3 -21.56 17.72 -53.11
N ASN A 4 -20.28 17.38 -52.90
CA ASN A 4 -19.81 16.00 -52.84
C ASN A 4 -20.19 15.41 -51.48
N ARG A 5 -21.30 14.66 -51.40
CA ARG A 5 -21.63 13.87 -50.19
C ARG A 5 -20.72 12.65 -50.13
N LYS A 6 -19.62 12.73 -49.38
CA LYS A 6 -18.82 11.55 -49.02
C LYS A 6 -19.72 10.57 -48.27
N LYS A 7 -19.77 9.30 -48.71
CA LYS A 7 -20.48 8.23 -47.99
C LYS A 7 -19.85 8.08 -46.61
N GLN A 8 -20.58 8.50 -45.57
CA GLN A 8 -20.23 8.22 -44.18
C GLN A 8 -20.38 6.71 -43.98
N LYS A 9 -19.27 5.99 -43.81
CA LYS A 9 -19.31 4.57 -43.42
C LYS A 9 -19.67 4.54 -41.93
N GLY A 10 -20.92 4.21 -41.63
CA GLY A 10 -21.36 3.94 -40.26
C GLY A 10 -20.76 2.63 -39.75
N PHE A 11 -20.49 2.57 -38.44
CA PHE A 11 -20.06 1.36 -37.74
C PHE A 11 -21.16 0.30 -37.80
N THR A 12 -20.80 -0.95 -38.03
CA THR A 12 -21.79 -2.04 -38.05
C THR A 12 -22.13 -2.49 -36.62
N LEU A 13 -23.37 -2.92 -36.39
CA LEU A 13 -23.78 -3.46 -35.08
C LEU A 13 -22.95 -4.69 -34.68
N ILE A 14 -22.54 -5.50 -35.66
CA ILE A 14 -21.72 -6.68 -35.41
C ILE A 14 -20.32 -6.32 -34.91
N GLU A 15 -19.70 -5.25 -35.44
CA GLU A 15 -18.41 -4.77 -34.94
C GLU A 15 -18.52 -4.34 -33.47
N LEU A 16 -19.61 -3.67 -33.09
CA LEU A 16 -19.81 -3.26 -31.70
C LEU A 16 -19.98 -4.46 -30.76
N VAL A 17 -20.77 -5.46 -31.16
CA VAL A 17 -21.03 -6.67 -30.36
C VAL A 17 -19.76 -7.49 -30.15
N VAL A 18 -18.93 -7.65 -31.19
CA VAL A 18 -17.64 -8.36 -31.06
C VAL A 18 -16.69 -7.62 -30.12
N VAL A 19 -16.64 -6.28 -30.19
CA VAL A 19 -15.78 -5.47 -29.32
C VAL A 19 -16.15 -5.61 -27.85
N ILE A 20 -17.44 -5.46 -27.49
CA ILE A 20 -17.87 -5.63 -26.10
C ILE A 20 -17.71 -7.09 -25.63
N GLY A 21 -17.83 -8.07 -26.53
CA GLY A 21 -17.54 -9.47 -26.24
C GLY A 21 -16.08 -9.70 -25.84
N ILE A 22 -15.12 -9.14 -26.60
CA ILE A 22 -13.69 -9.21 -26.25
C ILE A 22 -13.40 -8.45 -24.96
N LEU A 23 -13.95 -7.24 -24.78
CA LEU A 23 -13.78 -6.46 -23.55
C LEU A 23 -14.34 -7.19 -22.32
N GLY A 24 -15.46 -7.90 -22.46
CA GLY A 24 -16.04 -8.72 -21.40
C GLY A 24 -15.13 -9.85 -20.95
N ILE A 25 -14.51 -10.57 -21.89
CA ILE A 25 -13.55 -11.65 -21.59
C ILE A 25 -12.30 -11.08 -20.88
N LEU A 26 -11.75 -9.97 -21.37
CA LEU A 26 -10.59 -9.33 -20.76
C LEU A 26 -10.91 -8.83 -19.33
N ALA A 27 -12.07 -8.20 -19.15
CA ALA A 27 -12.50 -7.70 -17.84
C ALA A 27 -12.65 -8.82 -16.81
N ALA A 28 -13.23 -9.97 -17.22
CA ALA A 28 -13.40 -11.13 -16.34
C ALA A 28 -12.07 -11.67 -15.77
N ILE A 29 -10.97 -11.58 -16.53
CA ILE A 29 -9.64 -12.03 -16.08
C ILE A 29 -8.95 -10.96 -15.22
N VAL A 30 -9.11 -9.68 -15.55
CA VAL A 30 -8.38 -8.57 -14.93
C VAL A 30 -8.95 -8.20 -13.55
N VAL A 31 -10.27 -8.10 -13.42
CA VAL A 31 -10.94 -7.63 -12.19
C VAL A 31 -10.49 -8.39 -10.92
N PRO A 32 -10.50 -9.74 -10.87
CA PRO A 32 -10.08 -10.45 -9.65
C PRO A 32 -8.59 -10.27 -9.31
N LYS A 33 -7.74 -10.04 -10.32
CA LYS A 33 -6.30 -9.91 -10.11
C LYS A 33 -5.92 -8.56 -9.47
N VAL A 34 -6.65 -7.49 -9.79
CA VAL A 34 -6.35 -6.14 -9.32
C VAL A 34 -6.37 -6.02 -7.80
N GLY A 35 -7.27 -6.73 -7.10
CA GLY A 35 -7.30 -6.76 -5.63
C GLY A 35 -6.01 -7.35 -5.05
N THR A 36 -5.65 -8.54 -5.50
CA THR A 36 -4.44 -9.25 -5.02
C THR A 36 -3.14 -8.50 -5.30
N PHE A 37 -3.08 -7.71 -6.38
CA PHE A 37 -1.90 -6.89 -6.67
C PHE A 37 -1.76 -5.70 -5.70
N ARG A 38 -2.88 -5.11 -5.26
CA ARG A 38 -2.87 -4.03 -4.28
C ARG A 38 -2.42 -4.53 -2.92
N GLU A 39 -3.00 -5.62 -2.44
CA GLU A 39 -2.61 -6.24 -1.16
C GLU A 39 -1.12 -6.59 -1.13
N LYS A 40 -0.60 -7.16 -2.23
CA LYS A 40 0.84 -7.45 -2.34
C LYS A 40 1.71 -6.20 -2.35
N ALA A 41 1.26 -5.12 -3.01
CA ALA A 41 2.00 -3.87 -3.03
C ALA A 41 2.00 -3.20 -1.64
N GLU A 42 0.86 -3.22 -0.93
CA GLU A 42 0.73 -2.71 0.43
C GLU A 42 1.57 -3.52 1.42
N ALA A 43 1.53 -4.85 1.34
CA ALA A 43 2.37 -5.73 2.17
C ALA A 43 3.87 -5.51 1.92
N ALA A 44 4.28 -5.36 0.65
CA ALA A 44 5.67 -5.09 0.31
C ALA A 44 6.14 -3.71 0.79
N ALA A 45 5.27 -2.70 0.72
CA ALA A 45 5.55 -1.37 1.28
C ALA A 45 5.68 -1.44 2.81
N PHE A 46 4.74 -2.12 3.47
CA PHE A 46 4.79 -2.31 4.91
C PHE A 46 6.05 -3.09 5.35
N GLU A 47 6.47 -4.13 4.64
CA GLU A 47 7.70 -4.87 4.99
C GLU A 47 8.95 -3.97 4.92
N ALA A 48 9.01 -3.06 3.95
CA ALA A 48 10.10 -2.09 3.85
C ALA A 48 10.08 -1.10 5.03
N ASP A 49 8.90 -0.56 5.34
CA ASP A 49 8.70 0.40 6.43
C ASP A 49 8.92 -0.25 7.80
N GLU A 50 8.49 -1.49 7.99
CA GLU A 50 8.73 -2.29 9.19
C GLU A 50 10.22 -2.42 9.51
N ARG A 51 11.06 -2.64 8.49
CA ARG A 51 12.52 -2.73 8.67
C ARG A 51 13.11 -1.41 9.14
N ILE A 52 12.63 -0.29 8.59
CA ILE A 52 13.04 1.06 8.99
C ILE A 52 12.65 1.31 10.45
N MET A 53 11.39 1.02 10.80
CA MET A 53 10.87 1.21 12.16
C MET A 53 11.55 0.32 13.19
N LYS A 54 11.85 -0.94 12.86
CA LYS A 54 12.63 -1.84 13.72
C LYS A 54 14.04 -1.32 13.95
N SER A 55 14.70 -0.80 12.92
CA SER A 55 16.02 -0.19 13.06
C SER A 55 15.99 1.02 13.99
N ALA A 56 14.99 1.90 13.84
CA ALA A 56 14.80 3.06 14.71
C ALA A 56 14.55 2.65 16.16
N ALA A 57 13.67 1.67 16.39
CA ALA A 57 13.43 1.13 17.73
C ALA A 57 14.69 0.50 18.35
N GLN A 58 15.51 -0.21 17.57
CA GLN A 58 16.79 -0.74 18.05
C GLN A 58 17.76 0.36 18.45
N MET A 59 17.81 1.47 17.71
CA MET A 59 18.65 2.62 18.06
C MET A 59 18.19 3.26 19.37
N LEU A 60 16.88 3.46 19.54
CA LEU A 60 16.30 3.98 20.78
C LEU A 60 16.63 3.09 21.99
N ILE A 61 16.49 1.76 21.84
CA ILE A 61 16.86 0.78 22.88
C ILE A 61 18.36 0.85 23.19
N ALA A 62 19.21 1.01 22.17
CA ALA A 62 20.66 1.09 22.37
C ALA A 62 21.08 2.36 23.12
N GLU A 63 20.32 3.46 22.96
CA GLU A 63 20.61 4.74 23.60
C GLU A 63 20.02 4.86 25.00
N LYS A 64 18.73 4.60 25.16
CA LYS A 64 18.01 4.78 26.44
C LYS A 64 17.98 3.53 27.32
N GLY A 65 18.34 2.37 26.76
CA GLY A 65 18.14 1.09 27.40
C GLY A 65 16.70 0.59 27.28
N LEU A 66 16.51 -0.70 27.55
CA LEU A 66 15.27 -1.40 27.26
C LEU A 66 14.08 -0.93 28.12
N ASP A 67 14.31 -0.64 29.39
CA ASP A 67 13.26 -0.25 30.32
C ASP A 67 12.69 1.14 30.02
N GLU A 68 13.53 2.06 29.53
CA GLU A 68 13.13 3.42 29.14
C GLU A 68 12.56 3.47 27.72
N ALA A 69 13.04 2.61 26.83
CA ALA A 69 12.53 2.50 25.46
C ALA A 69 11.24 1.66 25.35
N ALA A 70 10.86 0.92 26.40
CA ALA A 70 9.65 0.11 26.37
C ALA A 70 8.40 1.02 26.33
N GLY A 71 7.54 0.78 25.35
CA GLY A 71 6.37 1.62 25.13
C GLY A 71 5.73 1.40 23.76
N THR A 72 4.65 2.13 23.53
CA THR A 72 3.94 2.15 22.25
C THR A 72 4.11 3.52 21.61
N TYR A 73 4.66 3.53 20.40
CA TYR A 73 4.89 4.71 19.58
C TYR A 73 3.91 4.70 18.42
N SER A 74 3.23 5.81 18.16
CA SER A 74 2.20 5.89 17.13
C SER A 74 2.23 7.25 16.45
N GLY A 75 2.20 7.24 15.11
CA GLY A 75 2.06 8.42 14.27
C GLY A 75 3.18 9.48 14.43
N PRO A 76 2.97 10.67 13.86
CA PRO A 76 3.92 11.79 13.94
C PRO A 76 4.06 12.40 15.34
N GLU A 77 3.40 11.84 16.35
CA GLU A 77 3.54 12.21 17.77
C GLU A 77 4.47 11.24 18.52
N GLY A 78 5.03 10.22 17.86
CA GLY A 78 5.99 9.26 18.41
C GLY A 78 7.38 9.87 18.66
N GLY A 79 7.43 11.00 19.38
CA GLY A 79 8.53 11.96 19.47
C GLY A 79 9.94 11.38 19.62
N ASP A 80 10.10 10.28 20.35
CA ASP A 80 11.40 9.61 20.54
C ASP A 80 11.88 8.82 19.31
N LEU A 81 10.97 8.19 18.56
CA LEU A 81 11.36 7.47 17.34
C LEU A 81 11.62 8.43 16.17
N LEU A 82 11.01 9.60 16.18
CA LEU A 82 11.21 10.66 15.17
C LEU A 82 12.61 11.26 15.19
N GLU A 83 13.39 11.03 16.24
CA GLU A 83 14.82 11.37 16.25
C GLU A 83 15.64 10.46 15.32
N TYR A 84 15.14 9.25 15.03
CA TYR A 84 15.84 8.24 14.23
C TYR A 84 15.20 7.99 12.85
N ILE A 85 14.06 8.62 12.55
CA ILE A 85 13.38 8.52 11.25
C ILE A 85 12.99 9.92 10.73
N ASN A 86 13.03 10.11 9.40
CA ASN A 86 12.68 11.40 8.81
C ASN A 86 11.17 11.69 8.85
N GLU A 87 10.36 10.65 8.67
CA GLU A 87 8.90 10.75 8.63
C GLU A 87 8.30 9.41 9.09
N TRP A 88 7.14 9.49 9.75
CA TRP A 88 6.40 8.30 10.13
C TRP A 88 5.77 7.65 8.90
N PRO A 89 6.04 6.37 8.60
CA PRO A 89 5.49 5.74 7.40
C PRO A 89 3.96 5.61 7.46
N ASP A 90 3.29 5.92 6.35
CA ASP A 90 1.83 5.82 6.25
C ASP A 90 1.30 4.39 6.38
N THR A 91 2.13 3.39 6.11
CA THR A 91 1.76 1.97 6.21
C THR A 91 1.83 1.44 7.64
N VAL A 92 2.40 2.20 8.59
CA VAL A 92 2.61 1.77 9.98
C VAL A 92 1.64 2.50 10.89
N GLN A 93 0.91 1.75 11.70
CA GLN A 93 0.02 2.30 12.72
C GLN A 93 0.77 2.58 14.02
N SER A 94 1.53 1.61 14.52
CA SER A 94 2.28 1.74 15.76
C SER A 94 3.52 0.85 15.78
N VAL A 95 4.44 1.18 16.65
CA VAL A 95 5.59 0.36 17.04
C VAL A 95 5.52 0.12 18.53
N GLU A 96 5.53 -1.13 18.95
CA GLU A 96 5.56 -1.54 20.34
C GLU A 96 6.92 -2.13 20.67
N ILE A 97 7.60 -1.55 21.65
CA ILE A 97 8.82 -2.08 22.24
C ILE A 97 8.42 -2.69 23.57
N LYS A 98 8.56 -4.00 23.70
CA LYS A 98 8.29 -4.71 24.95
C LYS A 98 9.52 -4.73 25.86
N THR A 99 9.29 -4.84 27.15
CA THR A 99 10.35 -4.96 28.19
C THR A 99 11.21 -6.22 28.07
N ASN A 100 10.86 -7.16 27.18
CA ASN A 100 11.65 -8.34 26.86
C ASN A 100 12.55 -8.15 25.61
N GLY A 101 12.56 -6.97 24.99
CA GLY A 101 13.34 -6.67 23.79
C GLY A 101 12.63 -6.99 22.48
N GLU A 102 11.40 -7.48 22.52
CA GLU A 102 10.60 -7.73 21.33
C GLU A 102 10.07 -6.40 20.75
N ILE A 103 10.28 -6.21 19.45
CA ILE A 103 9.78 -5.05 18.71
C ILE A 103 8.69 -5.52 17.75
N ILE A 104 7.47 -5.04 17.97
CA ILE A 104 6.31 -5.31 17.12
C ILE A 104 5.98 -4.05 16.33
N VAL A 105 5.87 -4.17 15.02
CA VAL A 105 5.40 -3.09 14.16
C VAL A 105 4.02 -3.48 13.65
N ASN A 106 3.02 -2.65 13.90
CA ASN A 106 1.64 -2.90 13.52
C ASN A 106 1.32 -2.12 12.23
N PRO A 107 0.77 -2.78 11.20
CA PRO A 107 0.39 -2.11 9.96
C PRO A 107 -0.87 -1.24 10.11
N LYS A 108 -0.97 -0.19 9.31
CA LYS A 108 -2.14 0.69 9.20
C LYS A 108 -3.06 0.16 8.10
N GLY A 109 -4.25 -0.29 8.48
CA GLY A 109 -5.29 -0.68 7.52
C GLY A 109 -5.17 -2.09 6.93
N LEU A 110 -4.12 -2.85 7.26
CA LEU A 110 -4.12 -4.31 7.08
C LEU A 110 -4.85 -4.92 8.28
N SER A 111 -6.19 -4.83 8.26
CA SER A 111 -7.03 -5.65 9.15
C SER A 111 -6.62 -7.10 8.95
N GLU A 112 -6.19 -7.75 10.03
CA GLU A 112 -6.15 -9.21 10.10
C GLU A 112 -7.48 -9.74 9.54
N ASN A 113 -7.40 -10.43 8.40
CA ASN A 113 -8.47 -11.27 7.87
C ASN A 113 -8.01 -12.71 8.04
#